data_AF-A0A2S6ACX8-F1
#
_entry.id   AF-A0A2S6ACX8-F1
#
_cell.length_a   1.000
_cell.length_b   1.000
_cell.length_c   1.000
_cell.angle_alpha   90.00
_cell.angle_beta   90.00
_cell.angle_gamma   90.00
#
_symmetry.space_group_name_H-M   'P 1'
#
loop_
_entity.id
_entity.type
_entity.pdbx_description
1 polymer ?
#
loop_
_entity_poly.entity_id
_entity_poly.type
_entity_poly.pdbx_seq_one_letter_code
_entity_poly.pdbx_strand_id
1 'polypeptide(L)'
;MAQRRTTTQRGLGWKHRQQVASLFARHVDGTPCWWCAQPMWRKPERNWDNAQLEGDHSKARSQGGTRADRLLHSTCNRSRGAGDHDDQRPALTGKPMTKRDPSDERLGHRAMAWP
;
A
#
# COMPACT_ATOMS: atom_id res chain seq x y z
N MET A 1 27.50 10.50 13.84
CA MET A 1 26.04 10.56 14.05
C MET A 1 25.38 10.89 12.71
N ALA A 2 24.60 9.99 12.10
CA ALA A 2 23.93 10.32 10.84
C ALA A 2 22.76 11.28 11.09
N GLN A 3 22.75 12.45 10.45
CA GLN A 3 21.68 13.45 10.59
C GLN A 3 20.35 12.85 10.12
N ARG A 4 19.32 12.81 10.98
CA ARG A 4 17.96 12.41 10.57
C ARG A 4 17.42 13.42 9.54
N ARG A 5 17.14 12.95 8.33
CA ARG A 5 16.55 13.79 7.27
C ARG A 5 15.18 14.31 7.70
N THR A 6 14.91 15.60 7.47
CA THR A 6 13.60 16.22 7.73
C THR A 6 12.51 15.61 6.83
N THR A 7 11.23 15.78 7.17
CA THR A 7 10.09 15.30 6.35
C THR A 7 10.16 15.82 4.91
N THR A 8 10.57 17.08 4.73
CA THR A 8 10.82 17.69 3.42
C THR A 8 12.00 17.04 2.69
N GLN A 9 13.13 16.81 3.38
CA GLN A 9 14.29 16.10 2.80
C GLN A 9 14.00 14.63 2.46
N ARG A 10 12.99 14.03 3.10
CA ARG A 10 12.48 12.68 2.78
C ARG A 10 11.48 12.68 1.62
N GLY A 11 11.19 13.83 1.02
CA GLY A 11 10.18 13.97 -0.04
C GLY A 11 8.73 13.85 0.45
N LEU A 12 8.50 13.92 1.77
CA LEU A 12 7.17 13.87 2.41
C LEU A 12 6.68 15.26 2.86
N GLY A 13 7.25 16.30 2.27
CA GLY A 13 6.92 17.68 2.59
C GLY A 13 5.55 18.09 2.04
N TRP A 14 5.27 19.39 2.12
CA TRP A 14 4.00 20.00 1.72
C TRP A 14 3.54 19.61 0.31
N LYS A 15 4.46 19.57 -0.67
CA LYS A 15 4.17 19.18 -2.06
C LYS A 15 3.58 17.77 -2.16
N HIS A 16 4.13 16.81 -1.42
CA HIS A 16 3.62 15.44 -1.42
C HIS A 16 2.20 15.38 -0.84
N ARG A 17 1.95 16.09 0.26
CA ARG A 17 0.61 16.18 0.86
C ARG A 17 -0.41 16.77 -0.11
N GLN A 18 -0.02 17.80 -0.87
CA GLN A 18 -0.89 18.41 -1.87
C GLN A 18 -1.19 17.48 -3.05
N GLN A 19 -0.19 16.71 -3.50
CA GLN A 19 -0.40 15.68 -4.53
C GLN A 19 -1.39 14.61 -4.06
N VAL A 20 -1.21 14.10 -2.83
CA VAL A 20 -2.12 13.11 -2.23
C VAL A 20 -3.53 13.70 -2.08
N ALA A 21 -3.67 14.94 -1.61
CA ALA A 21 -4.97 15.61 -1.53
C ALA A 21 -5.65 15.73 -2.90
N SER A 22 -4.91 16.07 -3.95
CA SER A 22 -5.42 16.11 -5.33
C SER A 22 -5.83 14.73 -5.86
N LEU A 23 -5.13 13.66 -5.46
CA LEU A 23 -5.54 12.30 -5.77
C LEU A 23 -6.84 11.93 -5.05
N PHE A 24 -6.96 12.24 -3.75
CA PHE A 24 -8.20 12.04 -3.00
C PHE A 24 -9.38 12.81 -3.57
N ALA A 25 -9.17 14.05 -4.02
CA ALA A 25 -10.23 14.85 -4.65
C ALA A 25 -10.81 14.18 -5.90
N ARG A 26 -9.97 13.51 -6.69
CA ARG A 26 -10.35 12.80 -7.92
C ARG A 26 -10.77 11.35 -7.70
N HIS A 27 -10.50 10.79 -6.51
CA HIS A 27 -10.76 9.39 -6.21
C HIS A 27 -12.25 9.08 -6.18
N VAL A 28 -12.69 8.07 -6.92
CA VAL A 28 -14.05 7.54 -6.84
C VAL A 28 -14.04 6.30 -5.95
N ASP A 29 -14.88 6.33 -4.92
CA ASP A 29 -15.05 5.22 -3.98
C ASP A 29 -15.43 3.93 -4.72
N GLY A 30 -14.73 2.83 -4.44
CA GLY A 30 -14.87 1.56 -5.15
C GLY A 30 -13.90 1.36 -6.32
N THR A 31 -13.14 2.38 -6.74
CA THR A 31 -12.08 2.23 -7.76
C THR A 31 -11.13 1.10 -7.38
N PRO A 32 -10.80 0.15 -8.29
CA PRO A 32 -9.94 -0.97 -7.97
C PRO A 32 -8.51 -0.53 -7.69
N CYS A 33 -7.92 -1.08 -6.63
CA CYS A 33 -6.51 -0.91 -6.31
C CYS A 33 -5.66 -1.57 -7.39
N TRP A 34 -4.70 -0.84 -7.98
CA TRP A 34 -3.85 -1.38 -9.05
C TRP A 34 -3.00 -2.59 -8.63
N TRP A 35 -2.70 -2.69 -7.33
CA TRP A 35 -1.90 -3.80 -6.78
C TRP A 35 -2.73 -5.08 -6.57
N CYS A 36 -3.86 -4.97 -5.88
CA CYS A 36 -4.64 -6.14 -5.44
C CYS A 36 -6.04 -6.27 -6.06
N ALA A 37 -6.44 -5.35 -6.94
CA ALA A 37 -7.77 -5.26 -7.56
C ALA A 37 -8.95 -5.07 -6.60
N GLN A 38 -8.73 -5.04 -5.28
CA GLN A 38 -9.78 -4.78 -4.28
C GLN A 38 -10.26 -3.32 -4.34
N PRO A 39 -11.54 -3.04 -4.01
CA PRO A 39 -12.08 -1.70 -4.03
C PRO A 39 -11.37 -0.79 -3.00
N MET A 40 -11.09 0.44 -3.42
CA MET A 40 -10.51 1.48 -2.58
C MET A 40 -11.56 2.48 -2.11
N TRP A 41 -11.60 2.73 -0.82
CA TRP A 41 -12.54 3.65 -0.17
C TRP A 41 -11.78 4.76 0.55
N ARG A 42 -12.32 5.98 0.51
CA ARG A 42 -11.78 7.11 1.29
C ARG A 42 -11.87 6.85 2.80
N LYS A 43 -12.93 6.16 3.23
CA LYS A 43 -13.15 5.74 4.62
C LYS A 43 -12.25 4.55 4.96
N PRO A 44 -11.31 4.67 5.90
CA PRO A 44 -10.36 3.59 6.25
C PRO A 44 -11.03 2.27 6.60
N GLU A 45 -12.16 2.33 7.31
CA GLU A 45 -12.86 1.16 7.87
C GLU A 45 -13.53 0.30 6.79
N ARG A 46 -13.69 0.85 5.58
CA ARG A 46 -14.24 0.12 4.43
C ARG A 46 -13.17 -0.57 3.61
N ASN A 47 -11.91 -0.19 3.77
CA ASN A 47 -10.81 -0.88 3.12
C ASN A 47 -10.56 -2.21 3.81
N TRP A 48 -10.14 -3.22 3.04
CA TRP A 48 -9.90 -4.56 3.58
C TRP A 48 -8.77 -4.57 4.62
N ASP A 49 -7.82 -3.64 4.53
CA ASP A 49 -6.72 -3.45 5.48
C ASP A 49 -7.05 -2.47 6.62
N ASN A 50 -8.29 -1.99 6.72
CA ASN A 50 -8.75 -1.01 7.71
C ASN A 50 -7.87 0.25 7.82
N ALA A 51 -7.24 0.66 6.72
CA ALA A 51 -6.30 1.76 6.68
C ALA A 51 -6.68 2.83 5.64
N GLN A 52 -6.16 4.05 5.83
CA GLN A 52 -6.30 5.11 4.86
C GLN A 52 -5.47 4.78 3.60
N LEU A 53 -5.98 5.17 2.43
CA LEU A 53 -5.23 5.06 1.18
C LEU A 53 -3.97 5.93 1.22
N GLU A 54 -2.88 5.41 0.65
CA GLU A 54 -1.58 6.07 0.58
C GLU A 54 -1.28 6.50 -0.87
N GLY A 55 -0.52 7.59 -1.02
CA GLY A 55 -0.03 8.06 -2.31
C GLY A 55 1.19 7.27 -2.77
N ASP A 56 1.01 6.40 -3.74
CA ASP A 56 2.07 5.63 -4.37
C ASP A 56 2.72 6.40 -5.53
N HIS A 57 3.96 6.03 -5.84
CA HIS A 57 4.73 6.61 -6.92
C HIS A 57 5.07 5.52 -7.94
N SER A 58 4.63 5.65 -9.20
CA SER A 58 5.01 4.68 -10.26
C SER A 58 6.53 4.48 -10.32
N LYS A 59 7.30 5.57 -10.25
CA LYS A 59 8.75 5.54 -10.00
C LYS A 59 8.99 5.68 -8.51
N ALA A 60 9.58 4.66 -7.87
CA ALA A 60 9.85 4.74 -6.44
C ALA A 60 10.75 5.93 -6.07
N ARG A 61 10.56 6.45 -4.85
CA ARG A 61 11.36 7.57 -4.34
C ARG A 61 12.85 7.24 -4.22
N SER A 62 13.17 5.98 -3.90
CA SER A 62 14.55 5.48 -3.89
C SER A 62 15.24 5.58 -5.25
N GLN A 63 14.46 5.55 -6.34
CA GLN A 63 14.93 5.67 -7.72
C GLN A 63 14.78 7.10 -8.27
N GLY A 64 14.50 8.08 -7.41
CA GLY A 64 14.35 9.49 -7.79
C GLY A 64 12.93 9.91 -8.22
N GLY A 65 11.91 9.11 -7.92
CA GLY A 65 10.52 9.54 -8.08
C GLY A 65 10.13 10.64 -7.10
N THR A 66 9.43 11.67 -7.58
CA THR A 66 9.07 12.86 -6.80
C THR A 66 7.57 13.17 -6.77
N ARG A 67 6.77 12.40 -7.52
CA ARG A 67 5.34 12.61 -7.69
C ARG A 67 4.58 11.36 -7.30
N ALA A 68 3.68 11.51 -6.33
CA ALA A 68 2.64 10.54 -6.11
C ALA A 68 1.59 10.68 -7.23
N ASP A 69 1.31 9.59 -7.94
CA ASP A 69 0.46 9.58 -9.13
C ASP A 69 -0.75 8.64 -9.02
N ARG A 70 -0.80 7.78 -8.00
CA ARG A 70 -1.93 6.90 -7.73
C ARG A 70 -2.17 6.72 -6.23
N LEU A 71 -3.37 6.25 -5.89
CA LEU A 71 -3.69 5.77 -4.55
C LEU A 71 -3.58 4.25 -4.50
N LEU A 72 -3.11 3.73 -3.38
CA LEU A 72 -3.10 2.30 -3.04
C LEU A 72 -3.56 2.11 -1.58
N HIS A 73 -4.01 0.91 -1.26
CA HIS A 73 -4.12 0.47 0.15
C HIS A 73 -2.75 0.54 0.83
N SER A 74 -2.73 0.81 2.14
CA SER A 74 -1.47 0.98 2.90
C SER A 74 -0.63 -0.30 2.85
N THR A 75 -1.28 -1.45 3.03
CA THR A 75 -0.60 -2.75 2.95
C THR A 75 -0.02 -2.98 1.56
N CYS A 76 -0.80 -2.71 0.50
CA CYS A 76 -0.34 -2.86 -0.89
C CYS A 76 0.86 -1.96 -1.20
N ASN A 77 0.81 -0.69 -0.80
CA ASN A 77 1.89 0.27 -1.03
C ASN A 77 3.20 -0.19 -0.38
N ARG A 78 3.13 -0.80 0.81
CA ARG A 78 4.30 -1.34 1.52
C ARG A 78 4.80 -2.64 0.88
N SER A 79 3.90 -3.57 0.52
CA SER A 79 4.25 -4.83 -0.13
C SER A 79 4.93 -4.64 -1.49
N ARG A 80 4.57 -3.57 -2.22
CA ARG A 80 5.19 -3.20 -3.50
C ARG A 80 6.69 -2.89 -3.40
N GLY A 81 7.15 -2.36 -2.26
CA GLY A 81 8.54 -1.92 -2.11
C GLY A 81 8.88 -0.76 -3.05
N ALA A 82 10.04 -0.84 -3.73
CA ALA A 82 10.43 0.16 -4.73
C ALA A 82 9.86 -0.11 -6.14
N GLY A 83 8.85 -0.98 -6.25
CA GLY A 83 8.37 -1.54 -7.52
C GLY A 83 9.00 -2.89 -7.86
N ASP A 84 9.89 -3.38 -7.00
CA ASP A 84 10.64 -4.63 -7.19
C ASP A 84 9.75 -5.88 -7.20
N HIS A 85 8.50 -5.75 -6.74
CA HIS A 85 7.52 -6.82 -6.65
C HIS A 85 6.33 -6.61 -7.60
N ASP A 86 6.43 -5.69 -8.57
CA ASP A 86 5.32 -5.36 -9.48
C ASP A 86 4.82 -6.58 -10.29
N ASP A 87 5.66 -7.58 -10.51
CA ASP A 87 5.38 -8.89 -11.12
C ASP A 87 4.62 -9.84 -10.17
N GLN A 88 4.83 -9.71 -8.87
CA GLN A 88 4.21 -10.54 -7.83
C GLN A 88 2.83 -10.05 -7.41
N ARG A 89 2.30 -9.03 -8.07
CA ARG A 89 1.07 -8.39 -7.61
C ARG A 89 -0.10 -9.38 -7.56
N PRO A 90 -0.93 -9.33 -6.50
CA PRO A 90 -2.12 -10.16 -6.40
C PRO A 90 -3.09 -9.99 -7.57
N ALA A 91 -3.19 -8.78 -8.13
CA ALA A 91 -4.05 -8.51 -9.28
C ALA A 91 -3.64 -9.27 -10.56
N LEU A 92 -2.37 -9.69 -10.70
CA LEU A 92 -1.92 -10.51 -11.84
C LEU A 92 -1.91 -12.00 -11.49
N THR A 93 -1.49 -12.33 -10.27
CA THR A 93 -1.29 -13.73 -9.85
C THR A 93 -2.56 -14.40 -9.36
N GLY A 94 -3.64 -13.65 -9.10
CA GLY A 94 -4.90 -14.16 -8.57
C GLY A 94 -4.82 -14.58 -7.10
N LYS A 95 -3.70 -14.33 -6.41
CA LYS A 95 -3.56 -14.65 -4.98
C LYS A 95 -4.53 -13.79 -4.16
N PRO A 96 -5.38 -14.38 -3.30
CA PRO A 96 -6.27 -13.60 -2.46
C PRO A 96 -5.45 -12.83 -1.41
N MET A 97 -5.66 -11.51 -1.34
CA MET A 97 -5.20 -10.70 -0.20
C MET A 97 -6.21 -10.93 0.93
N THR A 98 -6.00 -11.99 1.71
CA THR A 98 -6.84 -12.22 2.88
C THR A 98 -6.56 -11.12 3.90
N LYS A 99 -7.62 -10.59 4.52
CA LYS A 99 -7.46 -9.92 5.82
C LYS A 99 -6.66 -10.90 6.67
N ARG A 100 -5.57 -10.45 7.31
CA ARG A 100 -4.75 -11.23 8.24
C ARG A 100 -5.64 -12.29 8.90
N ASP A 101 -5.49 -13.53 8.44
CA ASP A 101 -6.46 -14.56 8.77
C ASP A 101 -6.32 -14.77 10.28
N PRO A 102 -7.40 -14.76 11.09
CA PRO A 102 -7.30 -15.09 12.51
C PRO A 102 -6.67 -16.48 12.74
N SER A 103 -6.63 -17.34 11.71
CA SER A 103 -5.92 -18.61 11.74
C SER A 103 -4.38 -18.51 11.66
N ASP A 104 -3.81 -17.42 11.12
CA ASP A 104 -2.36 -17.17 11.14
C ASP A 104 -1.85 -16.84 12.56
N GLU A 105 -2.71 -16.31 13.44
CA GLU A 105 -2.41 -16.16 14.88
C GLU A 105 -2.64 -17.47 15.67
N ARG A 106 -3.32 -18.47 15.08
CA ARG A 106 -3.56 -19.79 15.70
C ARG A 106 -2.55 -20.86 15.30
N LEU A 107 -1.84 -20.71 14.17
CA LEU A 107 -0.67 -21.52 13.88
C LEU A 107 0.55 -21.00 14.64
N GLY A 108 0.52 -21.22 15.96
CA GLY A 108 1.75 -21.30 16.74
C GLY A 108 2.67 -22.38 16.16
N HIS A 109 3.96 -22.23 16.42
CA HIS A 109 5.11 -22.94 15.83
C HIS A 109 5.18 -24.48 15.99
N ARG A 110 4.05 -25.21 16.09
CA ARG A 110 3.98 -26.67 16.28
C ARG A 110 2.74 -27.34 15.67
N ALA A 111 2.29 -26.95 14.47
CA ALA A 111 1.29 -27.75 13.76
C ALA A 111 2.00 -28.86 12.95
N MET A 112 2.39 -29.95 13.60
CA MET A 112 2.55 -31.24 12.92
C MET A 112 1.13 -31.79 12.70
N ALA A 113 0.75 -32.00 11.44
CA ALA A 113 -0.49 -32.67 11.09
C ALA A 113 -0.37 -34.18 11.35
N TRP A 114 -1.23 -34.73 12.21
CA TRP A 114 -1.48 -36.17 12.36
C TRP A 114 -2.52 -36.60 11.31
N PRO A 115 -2.40 -37.80 10.69
CA PRO A 115 -2.76 -39.07 11.35
C PRO A 115 -1.59 -39.94 11.81
#